data_AF-A0A7W1LX46-F1
#
_entry.id   AF-A0A7W1LX46-F1
#
_cell.length_a   1.000
_cell.length_b   1.000
_cell.length_c   1.000
_cell.angle_alpha   90.00
_cell.angle_beta   90.00
_cell.angle_gamma   90.00
#
_symmetry.space_group_name_H-M   'P 1'
#
loop_
_entity.id
_entity.type
_entity.pdbx_description
1 polymer ?
#
loop_
_entity_poly.entity_id
_entity_poly.type
_entity_poly.pdbx_seq_one_letter_code
_entity_poly.pdbx_strand_id
1 'polypeptide(L)'
;LATRKPLEGVIQAPHFHDMGKLLLAFVMLWAYFSFSQFLIIWSGNIPEETRWYLYRMRGGWSLVALLLVIFHFALPFLMLLSRDLKRNARRLAMVAGLVLLMRLVDLFWLIAPKFSKGDFLMTWTDVVAPIGIGGLWLAYFLWQLKQRPLIPFNDPQLPEVLAAGQHAEH
;
A
#
# COMPACT_ATOMS: atom_id res chain seq x y z
N LEU A 1 14.41 -10.22 8.96
CA LEU A 1 14.56 -11.26 7.91
C LEU A 1 15.81 -11.01 7.05
N ALA A 2 16.09 -9.76 6.64
CA ALA A 2 17.30 -9.42 5.87
C ALA A 2 18.65 -9.75 6.56
N THR A 3 18.71 -9.75 7.89
CA THR A 3 19.92 -10.02 8.69
C THR A 3 20.15 -11.49 9.05
N ARG A 4 19.47 -12.45 8.41
CA ARG A 4 19.66 -13.89 8.67
C ARG A 4 20.22 -14.57 7.42
N LYS A 5 21.33 -15.31 7.54
CA LYS A 5 21.80 -16.23 6.49
C LYS A 5 20.66 -17.19 6.11
N PRO A 6 20.36 -17.40 4.81
CA PRO A 6 21.19 -17.10 3.63
C PRO A 6 20.91 -15.76 2.92
N LEU A 7 20.06 -14.87 3.48
CA LEU A 7 19.67 -13.60 2.83
C LEU A 7 20.67 -12.46 3.06
N GLU A 8 21.61 -12.66 3.99
CA GLU A 8 22.71 -11.76 4.32
C GLU A 8 23.67 -11.68 3.12
N GLY A 9 23.62 -10.57 2.39
CA GLY A 9 24.37 -10.32 1.15
C GLY A 9 23.50 -10.17 -0.12
N VAL A 10 22.29 -10.70 -0.14
CA VAL A 10 21.36 -10.60 -1.30
C VAL A 10 20.46 -9.37 -1.21
N ILE A 11 20.01 -9.01 0.01
CA ILE A 11 19.11 -7.87 0.22
C ILE A 11 19.88 -6.75 0.91
N GLN A 12 20.04 -5.63 0.21
CA GLN A 12 20.86 -4.51 0.65
C GLN A 12 20.10 -3.20 0.81
N ALA A 13 20.72 -2.22 1.46
CA ALA A 13 20.16 -0.88 1.65
C ALA A 13 19.74 -0.17 0.33
N PRO A 14 20.46 -0.32 -0.80
CA PRO A 14 20.01 0.21 -2.09
C PRO A 14 18.69 -0.39 -2.56
N HIS A 15 18.47 -1.70 -2.40
CA HIS A 15 17.20 -2.35 -2.77
C HIS A 15 16.01 -1.74 -1.99
N PHE A 16 16.16 -1.50 -0.69
CA PHE A 16 15.13 -0.81 0.10
C PHE A 16 14.91 0.63 -0.36
N HIS A 17 15.96 1.32 -0.78
CA HIS A 17 15.85 2.67 -1.31
C HIS A 17 15.03 2.71 -2.61
N ASP A 18 15.25 1.76 -3.51
CA ASP A 18 14.50 1.62 -4.77
C ASP A 18 13.05 1.21 -4.53
N MET A 19 12.80 0.26 -3.61
CA MET A 19 11.45 -0.08 -3.17
C MET A 19 10.71 1.14 -2.58
N GLY A 20 11.41 1.99 -1.82
CA GLY A 20 10.86 3.24 -1.30
C GLY A 20 10.51 4.26 -2.39
N LYS A 21 11.30 4.35 -3.47
CA LYS A 21 10.96 5.17 -4.64
C LYS A 21 9.75 4.61 -5.39
N LEU A 22 9.67 3.29 -5.58
CA LEU A 22 8.51 2.63 -6.19
C LEU A 22 7.24 2.85 -5.36
N LEU A 23 7.31 2.67 -4.04
CA LEU A 23 6.17 2.90 -3.16
C LEU A 23 5.69 4.36 -3.24
N LEU A 24 6.61 5.33 -3.25
CA LEU A 24 6.27 6.73 -3.45
C LEU A 24 5.59 6.96 -4.80
N ALA A 25 6.11 6.38 -5.88
CA ALA A 25 5.51 6.49 -7.20
C ALA A 25 4.07 5.93 -7.23
N PHE A 26 3.82 4.80 -6.58
CA PHE A 26 2.46 4.24 -6.48
C PHE A 26 1.52 5.07 -5.61
N VAL A 27 1.99 5.65 -4.50
CA VAL A 27 1.19 6.59 -3.69
C VAL A 27 0.81 7.82 -4.52
N MET A 28 1.76 8.37 -5.28
CA MET A 28 1.50 9.49 -6.19
C MET A 28 0.52 9.12 -7.30
N LEU A 29 0.67 7.93 -7.89
CA LEU A 29 -0.21 7.43 -8.94
C LEU A 29 -1.65 7.24 -8.43
N TRP A 30 -1.80 6.65 -7.24
CA TRP A 30 -3.11 6.49 -6.61
C TRP A 30 -3.76 7.86 -6.35
N ALA A 31 -3.00 8.82 -5.83
CA ALA A 31 -3.51 10.17 -5.58
C ALA A 31 -3.92 10.87 -6.88
N TYR A 32 -3.11 10.72 -7.93
CA TYR A 32 -3.43 11.22 -9.26
C TYR A 32 -4.74 10.65 -9.79
N PHE A 33 -4.94 9.34 -9.78
CA PHE A 33 -6.19 8.74 -10.26
C PHE A 33 -7.39 9.15 -9.40
N SER A 34 -7.23 9.14 -8.07
CA SER A 34 -8.32 9.48 -7.15
C SER A 34 -8.76 10.93 -7.29
N PHE A 35 -7.80 11.86 -7.40
CA PHE A 35 -8.08 13.28 -7.60
C PHE A 35 -8.61 13.57 -9.00
N SER A 36 -8.03 12.94 -10.04
CA SER A 36 -8.49 13.14 -11.42
C SER A 36 -9.93 12.64 -11.59
N GLN A 37 -10.27 11.49 -11.01
CA GLN A 37 -11.65 10.99 -11.01
C GLN A 37 -12.60 11.99 -10.34
N PHE A 38 -12.22 12.53 -9.19
CA PHE A 38 -13.03 13.55 -8.51
C PHE A 38 -13.21 14.80 -9.38
N LEU A 39 -12.12 15.32 -9.95
CA LEU A 39 -12.16 16.53 -10.77
C LEU A 39 -13.02 16.35 -12.02
N ILE A 40 -12.90 15.22 -12.72
CA ILE A 40 -13.69 14.92 -13.92
C ILE A 40 -15.18 14.86 -13.58
N ILE A 41 -15.57 14.12 -12.54
CA ILE A 41 -16.98 13.96 -12.16
C ILE A 41 -17.56 15.29 -11.65
N TRP A 42 -16.77 16.04 -10.88
CA TRP A 42 -17.21 17.35 -10.39
C TRP A 42 -17.34 18.37 -11.51
N SER A 43 -16.39 18.41 -12.45
CA SER A 43 -16.41 19.31 -13.60
C SER A 43 -17.49 18.94 -14.61
N GLY A 44 -17.79 17.65 -14.79
CA GLY A 44 -18.87 17.19 -15.67
C GLY A 44 -20.25 17.54 -15.13
N ASN A 45 -20.41 17.64 -13.80
CA ASN A 45 -21.63 18.05 -13.10
C ASN A 45 -22.90 17.28 -13.56
N ILE A 46 -22.75 16.00 -13.88
CA ILE A 46 -23.87 15.12 -14.27
C ILE A 46 -24.56 14.61 -12.99
N PRO A 47 -25.87 14.86 -12.79
CA PRO A 47 -26.56 14.59 -11.52
C PRO A 47 -26.45 13.14 -11.04
N GLU A 48 -26.42 12.18 -11.95
CA GLU A 48 -26.28 10.75 -11.66
C GLU A 48 -24.92 10.42 -11.03
N GLU A 49 -23.84 11.02 -11.53
CA GLU A 49 -22.46 10.75 -11.10
C GLU A 49 -22.09 11.58 -9.87
N THR A 50 -22.51 12.85 -9.82
CA THR A 50 -22.24 13.73 -8.67
C THR A 50 -22.92 13.23 -7.40
N ARG A 51 -24.11 12.61 -7.50
CA ARG A 51 -24.78 11.96 -6.36
C ARG A 51 -23.90 10.92 -5.68
N TRP A 52 -23.07 10.19 -6.43
CA TRP A 52 -22.15 9.20 -5.87
C TRP A 52 -21.13 9.80 -4.89
N TYR A 53 -20.57 10.97 -5.23
CA TYR A 53 -19.66 11.71 -4.35
C TYR A 53 -20.39 12.41 -3.21
N LEU A 54 -21.60 12.93 -3.46
CA LEU A 54 -22.40 13.59 -2.41
C LEU A 54 -22.71 12.67 -1.23
N TYR A 55 -23.05 11.40 -1.46
CA TYR A 55 -23.24 10.43 -0.37
C TYR A 55 -21.96 10.16 0.42
N ARG A 56 -20.80 10.31 -0.21
CA ARG A 56 -19.48 10.04 0.39
C ARG A 56 -18.82 11.26 1.02
N MET A 57 -19.34 12.44 0.73
CA MET A 57 -18.89 13.72 1.30
C MET A 57 -19.82 14.23 2.41
N ARG A 58 -20.83 13.44 2.81
CA ARG A 58 -21.78 13.78 3.87
C ARG A 58 -21.64 12.82 5.06
N GLY A 59 -22.05 13.30 6.24
CA GLY A 59 -22.06 12.50 7.47
C GLY A 59 -20.67 11.95 7.84
N GLY A 60 -20.62 10.72 8.36
CA GLY A 60 -19.36 10.06 8.75
C GLY A 60 -18.41 9.76 7.57
N TRP A 61 -18.91 9.71 6.33
CA TRP A 61 -18.08 9.40 5.16
C TRP A 61 -17.10 10.52 4.79
N SER A 62 -17.42 11.77 5.13
CA SER A 62 -16.50 12.90 4.93
C SER A 62 -15.25 12.79 5.81
N LEU A 63 -15.41 12.27 7.04
CA LEU A 63 -14.30 11.99 7.94
C LEU A 63 -13.40 10.90 7.36
N VAL A 64 -13.98 9.82 6.82
CA VAL A 64 -13.21 8.76 6.16
C VAL A 64 -12.47 9.30 4.94
N ALA A 65 -13.10 10.14 4.12
CA ALA A 65 -12.44 10.79 2.99
C ALA A 65 -11.25 11.66 3.44
N LEU A 66 -11.41 12.43 4.53
CA LEU A 66 -10.32 13.23 5.10
C LEU A 66 -9.17 12.35 5.62
N LEU A 67 -9.51 11.25 6.31
CA LEU A 67 -8.52 10.27 6.77
C LEU A 67 -7.76 9.66 5.58
N LEU A 68 -8.42 9.39 4.46
CA LEU A 68 -7.75 8.91 3.24
C LEU A 68 -6.77 9.95 2.70
N VAL A 69 -7.17 11.21 2.57
CA VAL A 69 -6.27 12.28 2.09
C VAL A 69 -5.03 12.40 2.99
N ILE A 70 -5.21 12.37 4.32
CA ILE A 70 -4.11 12.54 5.27
C ILE A 70 -3.24 11.28 5.34
N PHE A 71 -3.82 10.11 5.61
CA PHE A 71 -3.06 8.91 5.95
C PHE A 71 -2.76 8.00 4.76
N HIS A 72 -3.53 8.07 3.66
CA HIS A 72 -3.24 7.31 2.44
C HIS A 72 -2.26 8.07 1.53
N PHE A 73 -2.34 9.42 1.52
CA PHE A 73 -1.51 10.26 0.66
C PHE A 73 -0.52 11.14 1.43
N ALA A 74 -0.97 12.17 2.15
CA ALA A 74 -0.09 13.23 2.64
C ALA A 74 1.02 12.71 3.58
N LEU A 75 0.66 11.87 4.55
CA LEU A 75 1.60 11.32 5.51
C LEU A 75 2.59 10.35 4.84
N PRO A 76 2.18 9.30 4.09
CA PRO A 76 3.11 8.47 3.33
C PRO A 76 3.99 9.26 2.37
N PHE A 77 3.43 10.25 1.66
CA PHE A 77 4.19 11.11 0.75
C PHE A 77 5.32 11.86 1.46
N LEU A 78 5.02 12.55 2.57
CA LEU A 78 6.01 13.30 3.34
C LEU A 78 7.06 12.36 3.94
N MET A 79 6.65 11.22 4.50
CA MET A 79 7.56 10.23 5.06
C MET A 79 8.48 9.64 3.99
N LEU A 80 7.96 9.36 2.79
CA LEU A 80 8.72 8.84 1.65
C LEU A 80 9.45 9.93 0.87
N LEU A 81 9.37 11.21 1.23
CA LEU A 81 10.27 12.21 0.66
C LEU A 81 11.65 12.15 1.31
N SER A 82 11.71 11.76 2.59
CA SER A 82 12.96 11.60 3.34
C SER A 82 13.82 10.47 2.78
N ARG A 83 15.08 10.79 2.43
CA ARG A 83 16.07 9.79 1.98
C ARG A 83 16.47 8.82 3.10
N ASP A 84 16.55 9.32 4.34
CA ASP A 84 16.96 8.51 5.50
C ASP A 84 15.90 7.47 5.86
N LEU A 85 14.63 7.78 5.66
CA LEU A 85 13.54 6.84 5.88
C LEU A 85 13.60 5.68 4.88
N LYS A 86 13.93 5.96 3.62
CA LYS A 86 14.07 4.95 2.55
C LYS A 86 15.22 3.96 2.78
N ARG A 87 16.25 4.35 3.54
CA ARG A 87 17.38 3.47 3.87
C ARG A 87 17.11 2.58 5.08
N ASN A 88 16.11 2.93 5.89
CA ASN A 88 15.74 2.15 7.08
C ASN A 88 14.58 1.18 6.77
N ALA A 89 14.92 -0.10 6.60
CA ALA A 89 13.97 -1.15 6.26
C ALA A 89 12.77 -1.23 7.23
N ARG A 90 12.97 -0.99 8.54
CA ARG A 90 11.88 -1.03 9.52
C ARG A 90 10.90 0.12 9.33
N ARG A 91 11.41 1.34 9.09
CA ARG A 91 10.55 2.52 8.83
C ARG A 91 9.82 2.39 7.51
N LEU A 92 10.50 1.91 6.47
CA LEU A 92 9.88 1.66 5.18
C LEU A 92 8.76 0.61 5.29
N ALA A 93 8.99 -0.48 6.03
CA ALA A 93 7.96 -1.50 6.27
C ALA A 93 6.75 -0.94 7.06
N MET A 94 6.97 -0.06 8.04
CA MET A 94 5.87 0.62 8.74
C MET A 94 5.04 1.49 7.79
N VAL A 95 5.68 2.26 6.91
CA VAL A 95 4.96 3.07 5.91
C VAL A 95 4.20 2.19 4.92
N ALA A 96 4.83 1.10 4.43
CA ALA A 96 4.15 0.15 3.55
C ALA A 96 2.93 -0.49 4.25
N GLY A 97 3.05 -0.86 5.53
CA GLY A 97 1.95 -1.37 6.33
C GLY A 97 0.82 -0.35 6.51
N LEU A 98 1.15 0.91 6.76
CA LEU A 98 0.18 2.01 6.81
C LEU A 98 -0.55 2.17 5.47
N VAL A 99 0.17 2.22 4.35
CA VAL A 99 -0.43 2.34 3.01
C VAL A 99 -1.36 1.15 2.72
N LEU A 100 -0.95 -0.07 3.09
CA LEU A 100 -1.77 -1.27 2.92
C LEU A 100 -3.05 -1.21 3.78
N LEU A 101 -2.95 -0.78 5.04
CA LEU A 101 -4.10 -0.59 5.90
C LEU A 101 -5.05 0.46 5.33
N MET A 102 -4.52 1.61 4.92
CA MET A 102 -5.31 2.67 4.33
C MET A 102 -5.90 2.26 2.98
N ARG A 103 -5.32 1.28 2.28
CA ARG A 103 -5.92 0.71 1.06
C ARG A 103 -7.17 -0.10 1.37
N LEU A 104 -7.22 -0.79 2.52
CA LEU A 104 -8.45 -1.44 2.97
C LEU A 104 -9.53 -0.40 3.31
N VAL A 105 -9.14 0.69 3.97
CA VAL A 105 -10.05 1.82 4.26
C VAL A 105 -10.56 2.46 2.97
N ASP A 106 -9.71 2.62 1.96
CA ASP A 106 -10.08 3.16 0.64
C ASP A 106 -11.12 2.28 -0.06
N LEU A 107 -10.89 0.96 -0.07
CA LEU A 107 -11.85 -0.02 -0.60
C LEU A 107 -13.17 0.00 0.18
N PHE A 108 -13.11 0.13 1.51
CA PHE A 108 -14.31 0.26 2.33
C PHE A 108 -15.08 1.54 1.98
N TRP A 109 -14.42 2.69 1.86
CA TRP A 109 -15.03 3.95 1.45
C TRP A 109 -15.63 3.90 0.03
N LEU A 110 -15.01 3.13 -0.88
CA LEU A 110 -15.53 2.93 -2.23
C LEU A 110 -16.82 2.09 -2.23
N ILE A 111 -16.88 1.04 -1.42
CA ILE A 111 -17.90 -0.01 -1.48
C ILE A 111 -19.06 0.23 -0.51
N ALA A 112 -18.77 0.45 0.78
CA ALA A 112 -19.75 0.42 1.86
C ALA A 112 -20.90 1.45 1.76
N PRO A 113 -20.67 2.72 1.35
CA PRO A 113 -21.75 3.71 1.24
C PRO A 113 -22.88 3.32 0.28
N LYS A 114 -22.61 2.40 -0.67
CA LYS A 114 -23.65 1.90 -1.60
C LYS A 114 -24.69 1.04 -0.88
N PHE A 115 -24.28 0.30 0.15
CA PHE A 115 -25.16 -0.64 0.87
C PHE A 115 -25.93 0.04 1.99
N SER A 116 -25.38 1.09 2.58
CA SER A 116 -26.00 1.83 3.68
C SER A 116 -26.87 3.02 3.25
N LYS A 117 -27.11 3.19 1.94
CA LYS A 117 -27.90 4.32 1.37
C LYS A 117 -27.44 5.71 1.83
N GLY A 118 -26.16 5.86 2.20
CA GLY A 118 -25.57 7.13 2.65
C GLY A 118 -25.36 7.26 4.16
N ASP A 119 -25.95 6.38 4.98
CA ASP A 119 -25.67 6.36 6.41
C ASP A 119 -24.29 5.73 6.68
N PHE A 120 -23.62 6.15 7.74
CA PHE A 120 -22.38 5.50 8.17
C PHE A 120 -22.74 4.32 9.06
N LEU A 121 -22.74 3.12 8.48
CA LEU A 121 -22.97 1.86 9.17
C LEU A 121 -21.76 0.97 8.97
N MET A 122 -21.04 0.70 10.06
CA MET A 122 -19.92 -0.23 10.08
C MET A 122 -20.33 -1.46 10.89
N THR A 123 -20.36 -2.60 10.22
CA THR A 123 -20.69 -3.89 10.85
C THR A 123 -19.40 -4.62 11.17
N TRP A 124 -19.41 -5.45 12.21
CA TRP A 124 -18.24 -6.27 12.58
C TRP A 124 -17.74 -7.15 11.42
N THR A 125 -18.64 -7.56 10.52
CA THR A 125 -18.31 -8.31 9.31
C THR A 125 -17.43 -7.55 8.33
N ASP A 126 -17.53 -6.22 8.28
CA ASP A 126 -16.71 -5.36 7.42
C ASP A 126 -15.23 -5.40 7.81
N VAL A 127 -14.94 -5.80 9.06
CA VAL A 127 -13.58 -5.99 9.59
C VAL A 127 -13.17 -7.46 9.49
N VAL A 128 -14.06 -8.38 9.89
CA VAL A 128 -13.70 -9.80 9.94
C VAL A 128 -13.54 -10.41 8.55
N ALA A 129 -14.33 -9.99 7.56
CA ALA A 129 -14.23 -10.51 6.20
C ALA A 129 -12.86 -10.24 5.55
N PRO A 130 -12.34 -8.98 5.49
CA PRO A 130 -11.01 -8.73 4.92
C PRO A 130 -9.89 -9.38 5.74
N ILE A 131 -10.02 -9.49 7.06
CA ILE A 131 -9.04 -10.21 7.89
C ILE A 131 -9.07 -11.71 7.59
N GLY A 132 -10.26 -12.31 7.44
CA GLY A 132 -10.41 -13.73 7.13
C GLY A 132 -9.84 -14.07 5.75
N ILE A 133 -10.23 -13.31 4.72
CA ILE A 133 -9.73 -13.51 3.36
C ILE A 133 -8.23 -13.22 3.29
N GLY A 134 -7.79 -12.10 3.86
CA GLY A 134 -6.37 -11.72 3.88
C GLY A 134 -5.52 -12.71 4.67
N GLY A 135 -6.03 -13.24 5.78
CA GLY A 135 -5.38 -14.26 6.59
C GLY A 135 -5.25 -15.60 5.87
N LEU A 136 -6.31 -16.06 5.19
CA LEU A 136 -6.27 -17.27 4.36
C LEU A 136 -5.27 -17.12 3.21
N TRP A 137 -5.30 -15.98 2.51
CA TRP A 137 -4.35 -15.68 1.45
C TRP A 137 -2.91 -15.65 1.97
N LEU A 138 -2.66 -14.99 3.10
CA LEU A 138 -1.34 -14.91 3.71
C LEU A 138 -0.85 -16.29 4.18
N ALA A 139 -1.73 -17.10 4.77
CA ALA A 139 -1.40 -18.46 5.19
C ALA A 139 -1.00 -19.33 3.99
N TYR A 140 -1.78 -19.27 2.90
CA TYR A 140 -1.46 -19.96 1.65
C TYR A 140 -0.14 -19.47 1.04
N PHE A 141 0.08 -18.15 1.01
CA PHE A 141 1.32 -17.55 0.54
C PHE A 141 2.53 -18.02 1.36
N LEU A 142 2.45 -18.00 2.68
CA LEU A 142 3.54 -18.46 3.56
C LEU A 142 3.77 -19.97 3.43
N TRP A 143 2.72 -20.76 3.22
CA TRP A 143 2.83 -22.20 2.97
C TRP A 143 3.58 -22.48 1.66
N GLN A 144 3.27 -21.74 0.59
CA GLN A 144 3.99 -21.83 -0.68
C GLN A 144 5.43 -21.33 -0.58
N LEU A 145 5.66 -20.26 0.19
CA LEU A 145 6.99 -19.69 0.41
C LEU A 145 7.93 -20.67 1.13
N LYS A 146 7.40 -21.47 2.07
CA LYS A 146 8.17 -22.52 2.75
C LYS A 146 8.55 -23.69 1.84
N GLN A 147 7.79 -23.92 0.76
CA GLN A 147 8.01 -25.03 -0.16
C GLN A 147 9.04 -24.73 -1.25
N ARG A 148 9.46 -23.46 -1.41
CA ARG A 148 10.36 -23.04 -2.49
C ARG A 148 11.63 -22.38 -1.93
N PRO A 149 12.80 -22.60 -2.55
CA PRO A 149 14.01 -21.89 -2.17
C PRO A 149 13.84 -20.38 -2.38
N LEU A 150 14.15 -19.58 -1.35
CA LEU A 150 14.00 -18.11 -1.36
C LEU A 150 14.98 -17.41 -2.30
N ILE A 151 16.08 -18.08 -2.66
CA ILE A 151 17.10 -17.59 -3.58
C ILE A 151 17.02 -18.48 -4.83
N PRO A 152 16.81 -17.89 -6.03
CA PRO A 152 16.79 -18.64 -7.26
C PRO A 152 18.23 -18.98 -7.67
N PHE A 153 18.75 -20.12 -7.20
CA PHE A 153 20.13 -20.55 -7.45
C PHE A 153 20.51 -20.73 -8.93
N ASN A 154 19.52 -20.83 -9.83
CA ASN A 154 19.72 -21.04 -11.26
C ASN A 154 19.47 -19.77 -12.09
N ASP A 155 19.41 -18.59 -11.46
CA ASP A 155 19.23 -17.32 -12.15
C ASP A 155 20.58 -16.81 -12.72
N PRO A 156 20.69 -16.54 -14.04
CA PRO A 156 21.90 -15.99 -14.65
C PRO A 156 22.39 -14.68 -14.01
N GLN A 157 21.51 -13.90 -13.40
CA GLN A 157 21.84 -12.60 -12.79
C GLN A 157 22.35 -12.71 -11.35
N LEU A 158 22.24 -13.89 -10.73
CA LEU A 158 22.61 -14.10 -9.33
C LEU A 158 24.08 -13.73 -9.01
N PRO A 159 25.09 -14.08 -9.85
CA PRO A 159 26.48 -13.70 -9.59
C PRO A 159 26.71 -12.19 -9.57
N GLU A 160 26.03 -11.45 -10.47
CA GLU A 160 26.15 -10.00 -10.57
C GLU A 160 25.51 -9.31 -9.36
N VAL A 161 24.34 -9.78 -8.90
CA VAL A 161 23.66 -9.26 -7.71
C VAL A 161 24.48 -9.51 -6.44
N LEU A 162 25.13 -10.68 -6.33
CA LEU A 162 26.02 -11.00 -5.22
C LEU A 162 27.31 -10.17 -5.25
N ALA A 163 27.91 -9.96 -6.42
CA ALA A 163 29.12 -9.15 -6.59
C ALA A 163 28.86 -7.65 -6.33
N ALA A 164 27.77 -7.10 -6.89
CA ALA A 164 27.29 -5.76 -6.57
C ALA A 164 27.04 -5.60 -5.07
N GLY A 165 26.61 -6.68 -4.40
CA GLY A 165 26.44 -6.71 -2.97
C GLY A 165 27.75 -6.59 -2.19
N GLN A 166 28.78 -7.33 -2.57
CA GLN A 166 30.09 -7.30 -1.89
C GLN A 166 30.80 -5.95 -2.02
N HIS A 167 30.63 -5.24 -3.15
CA HIS A 167 31.24 -3.92 -3.36
C HIS A 167 30.58 -2.80 -2.55
N ALA A 168 29.34 -2.97 -2.09
CA ALA A 168 28.64 -1.97 -1.28
C ALA A 168 28.99 -2.03 0.22
N GLU A 169 29.72 -3.06 0.67
CA GLU A 169 30.19 -3.22 2.06
C GLU A 169 31.60 -2.64 2.30
N HIS A 170 32.33 -2.25 1.25
CA HIS A 170 33.61 -1.53 1.31
C HIS A 170 33.42 -0.02 1.18
#